data_AF-A0A5N7IV52-F1
#
_entry.id   AF-A0A5N7IV52-F1
#
_cell.length_a   1.000
_cell.length_b   1.000
_cell.length_c   1.000
_cell.angle_alpha   90.00
_cell.angle_beta   90.00
_cell.angle_gamma   90.00
#
_symmetry.space_group_name_H-M   'P 1'
#
loop_
_entity.id
_entity.type
_entity.pdbx_description
1 polymer ?
#
loop_
_entity_poly.entity_id
_entity_poly.type
_entity_poly.pdbx_seq_one_letter_code
_entity_poly.pdbx_strand_id
1 'polypeptide(L)' 'MKKIPNIIFIILGIISIVLFNVLKIDGILAFLLIWVGMVFIGIGLFKGNNPFKVIGQFFSNFC' A
#
# COMPACT_ATOMS: atom_id res chain seq x y z
N MET A 1 17.87 -4.13 -15.00
CA MET A 1 17.25 -2.79 -14.88
C MET A 1 15.74 -2.96 -14.57
N LYS A 2 15.34 -2.94 -13.28
CA LYS A 2 13.92 -3.08 -12.86
C LYS A 2 13.64 -2.22 -11.61
N LYS A 3 14.04 -0.94 -11.64
CA LYS A 3 13.83 0.02 -10.52
C LYS A 3 12.59 0.91 -10.73
N ILE A 4 12.23 1.16 -11.98
CA ILE A 4 11.16 2.08 -12.38
C ILE A 4 9.76 1.64 -11.93
N PRO A 5 9.31 0.38 -12.13
CA PRO A 5 7.95 -0.02 -11.72
C PRO A 5 7.73 0.08 -10.20
N ASN A 6 8.75 -0.19 -9.40
CA ASN A 6 8.65 -0.13 -7.94
C ASN A 6 8.39 1.29 -7.41
N ILE A 7 9.01 2.31 -8.01
CA ILE A 7 8.78 3.70 -7.63
C ILE A 7 7.34 4.12 -7.94
N ILE A 8 6.79 3.68 -9.06
CA ILE A 8 5.40 3.99 -9.46
C ILE A 8 4.41 3.43 -8.42
N PHE A 9 4.61 2.19 -7.95
CA PHE A 9 3.76 1.60 -6.92
C PHE A 9 3.88 2.32 -5.56
N ILE A 10 5.08 2.73 -5.15
CA ILE A 10 5.26 3.53 -3.93
C ILE A 10 4.50 4.86 -4.04
N ILE A 11 4.65 5.57 -5.17
CA ILE A 11 3.98 6.84 -5.42
C ILE A 11 2.47 6.68 -5.40
N LEU A 12 1.92 5.67 -6.09
CA LEU A 12 0.49 5.39 -6.10
C LEU A 12 -0.07 5.08 -4.70
N GLY A 13 0.67 4.34 -3.89
CA GLY A 13 0.25 4.03 -2.54
C GLY A 13 0.27 5.24 -1.60
N ILE A 14 1.29 6.09 -1.71
CA ILE A 14 1.34 7.37 -0.99
C ILE A 14 0.19 8.27 -1.42
N ILE A 15 -0.08 8.39 -2.73
CA ILE A 15 -1.18 9.18 -3.27
C ILE A 15 -2.53 8.70 -2.70
N SER A 16 -2.78 7.38 -2.63
CA SER A 16 -4.02 6.85 -2.01
C SER A 16 -4.16 7.26 -0.55
N ILE A 17 -3.09 7.15 0.25
CA ILE A 17 -3.13 7.52 1.68
C ILE A 17 -3.33 9.03 1.87
N VAL A 18 -2.69 9.85 1.02
CA VAL A 18 -2.86 11.31 1.05
C VAL A 18 -4.26 11.70 0.60
N LEU A 19 -4.83 11.05 -0.42
CA LEU A 19 -6.20 11.28 -0.88
C LEU A 19 -7.21 10.99 0.21
N PHE A 20 -7.00 9.94 1.01
CA PHE A 20 -7.84 9.69 2.19
C PHE A 20 -7.84 10.88 3.16
N ASN A 21 -6.67 11.43 3.49
CA ASN A 21 -6.55 12.58 4.39
C ASN A 21 -7.18 13.87 3.81
N VAL A 22 -7.07 14.09 2.50
CA VAL A 22 -7.61 15.29 1.85
C VAL A 22 -9.13 15.19 1.65
N LEU A 23 -9.64 14.04 1.22
CA LEU A 23 -11.06 13.85 0.92
C LEU A 23 -11.91 13.55 2.17
N LYS A 24 -11.28 13.33 3.34
CA LYS A 24 -11.96 12.96 4.59
C LYS A 24 -13.00 11.86 4.37
N ILE A 25 -12.61 10.84 3.61
CA ILE A 25 -13.48 9.71 3.33
C ILE A 25 -13.64 8.95 4.65
N ASP A 26 -14.87 8.77 5.12
CA ASP A 26 -15.16 8.05 6.35
C ASP A 26 -15.67 6.62 6.09
N GLY A 27 -15.61 5.79 7.13
CA GLY A 27 -16.19 4.45 7.12
C GLY A 27 -15.37 3.43 6.32
N ILE A 28 -16.05 2.45 5.71
CA ILE A 28 -15.38 1.29 5.10
C ILE A 28 -14.54 1.65 3.86
N LEU A 29 -14.89 2.76 3.20
CA LEU A 29 -14.17 3.26 2.03
C LEU A 29 -12.80 3.83 2.41
N ALA A 30 -12.70 4.46 3.60
CA ALA A 30 -11.45 4.90 4.21
C ALA A 30 -10.49 3.73 4.42
N PHE A 31 -11.04 2.68 5.03
CA PHE A 31 -10.29 1.48 5.36
C PHE A 31 -9.75 0.82 4.09
N LEU A 32 -10.58 0.69 3.06
CA LEU A 32 -10.18 0.18 1.74
C LEU A 32 -9.08 1.02 1.09
N LEU A 33 -9.18 2.36 1.12
CA LEU A 33 -8.17 3.24 0.52
C LEU A 33 -6.80 3.11 1.20
N ILE A 34 -6.79 3.07 2.54
CA ILE A 34 -5.58 2.87 3.33
C ILE A 34 -5.00 1.49 3.04
N TRP A 35 -5.85 0.47 2.95
CA TRP A 35 -5.43 -0.90 2.64
C TRP A 35 -4.77 -1.01 1.26
N VAL A 36 -5.41 -0.47 0.23
CA VAL A 36 -4.87 -0.43 -1.15
C VAL A 36 -3.56 0.36 -1.19
N GLY A 37 -3.49 1.49 -0.47
CA GLY A 37 -2.27 2.29 -0.36
C GLY A 37 -1.10 1.52 0.25
N MET A 38 -1.33 0.81 1.35
CA MET A 38 -0.32 -0.03 2.00
C MET A 38 0.13 -1.20 1.11
N VAL A 39 -0.79 -1.84 0.37
CA VAL A 39 -0.45 -2.91 -0.57
C VAL A 39 0.45 -2.38 -1.69
N PHE A 40 0.15 -1.23 -2.27
CA PHE A 40 0.98 -0.63 -3.31
C PHE A 40 2.36 -0.21 -2.79
N ILE A 41 2.46 0.36 -1.59
CA ILE A 41 3.74 0.65 -0.95
C ILE A 41 4.53 -0.64 -0.71
N GLY A 42 3.87 -1.71 -0.24
CA GLY A 42 4.46 -3.02 -0.02
C GLY A 42 5.04 -3.64 -1.29
N ILE A 43 4.27 -3.62 -2.39
CA ILE A 43 4.72 -4.08 -3.73
C ILE A 43 5.92 -3.27 -4.21
N GLY A 44 5.90 -1.95 -3.99
CA GLY A 44 6.95 -1.05 -4.41
C GLY A 44 8.23 -1.14 -3.57
N LEU A 45 8.14 -1.44 -2.28
CA LEU A 45 9.30 -1.62 -1.40
C LEU A 45 9.92 -3.01 -1.53
N PHE A 46 9.11 -4.07 -1.59
CA PHE A 46 9.60 -5.44 -1.68
C PHE A 46 9.82 -5.86 -3.13
N LYS A 47 11.00 -5.54 -3.68
CA LYS A 47 11.47 -6.14 -4.93
C LYS A 47 11.45 -7.67 -4.84
N GLY A 48 10.51 -8.31 -5.53
CA GLY A 48 10.56 -9.74 -5.80
C GLY A 48 10.09 -10.68 -4.68
N ASN A 49 9.55 -10.15 -3.57
CA ASN A 49 8.80 -10.98 -2.61
C ASN A 49 7.30 -10.85 -2.92
N ASN A 50 6.60 -11.98 -2.89
CA ASN A 50 5.16 -12.05 -3.17
C ASN A 50 4.40 -10.95 -2.41
N PRO A 51 3.53 -10.15 -3.06
CA PRO A 51 2.72 -9.12 -2.40
C PRO A 51 1.94 -9.67 -1.20
N PHE A 52 1.45 -10.91 -1.33
CA PHE A 52 0.77 -11.65 -0.27
C PHE A 52 1.64 -11.93 0.96
N LYS A 53 2.96 -11.99 0.80
CA LYS A 53 3.91 -12.21 1.91
C LYS A 53 4.08 -10.95 2.76
N VAL A 54 4.01 -9.77 2.14
CA VAL A 54 4.02 -8.47 2.85
C VAL A 54 2.72 -8.28 3.62
N ILE A 55 1.59 -8.62 3.01
CA ILE A 55 0.28 -8.63 3.68
C ILE A 55 0.30 -9.61 4.86
N GLY A 56 0.80 -10.83 4.67
CA GLY A 56 0.93 -11.83 5.72
C GLY A 56 1.81 -11.40 6.90
N GLN A 57 2.93 -10.71 6.64
CA GLN A 57 3.77 -10.14 7.71
C GLN A 57 3.08 -9.00 8.46
N PHE A 58 2.28 -8.18 7.77
CA PHE A 58 1.54 -7.12 8.44
C PHE A 58 0.50 -7.71 9.41
N PHE A 59 -0.25 -8.73 8.99
CA PHE A 59 -1.19 -9.42 9.87
C PHE A 59 -0.50 -10.19 11.00
N SER A 60 0.65 -10.82 10.75
CA SER A 60 1.38 -11.53 11.82
C SER A 60 2.04 -10.60 12.83
N ASN A 61 2.23 -9.32 12.51
CA ASN A 61 2.70 -8.32 13.46
C ASN A 61 1.56 -7.65 14.24
N PHE A 62 0.31 -7.80 13.80
CA PHE A 62 -0.89 -7.24 14.44
C PHE A 62 -1.73 -8.30 15.19
N CYS A 63 -1.32 -9.58 15.17
CA CYS A 63 -1.92 -10.70 15.89
C CYS A 63 -0.89 -11.24 16.89
#